data_AF-A0A1X2I287-F1
#
_entry.id   AF-A0A1X2I287-F1
#
_cell.length_a   1.000
_cell.length_b   1.000
_cell.length_c   1.000
_cell.angle_alpha   90.00
_cell.angle_beta   90.00
_cell.angle_gamma   90.00
#
_symmetry.space_group_name_H-M   'P 1'
#
loop_
_entity.id
_entity.type
_entity.pdbx_description
1 polymer ?
#
loop_
_entity_poly.entity_id
_entity_poly.type
_entity_poly.pdbx_seq_one_letter_code
_entity_poly.pdbx_strand_id
1 'polypeptide(L)'
;MIISELNNELLTAVAGHLNLDDLKSFSQVCHRFMLVAHSDAVWKESLFNNYGVTYKLPEESWKEMYSKKTEDPHDNRICPHVGHVTGKSLAPYVSRYQQILNWLPKNLNCGTCGSNQAEQGLCLYIWQGNIRLRCRDCAYRFHTAAPDRHGILFRTNVLQMFCFTCSRLGKHAAIPVKHTMSTRC
;
A
#
# COMPACT_ATOMS: atom_id res chain seq x y z
N MET A 1 17.71 16.42 -30.13
CA MET A 1 16.39 16.13 -29.53
C MET A 1 16.10 17.24 -28.54
N ILE A 2 15.03 18.00 -28.73
CA ILE A 2 14.72 19.13 -27.84
C ILE A 2 13.94 18.57 -26.64
N ILE A 3 14.39 18.81 -25.41
CA ILE A 3 13.75 18.26 -24.20
C ILE A 3 12.26 18.63 -24.12
N SER A 4 11.87 19.80 -24.63
CA SER A 4 10.48 20.25 -24.67
C SER A 4 9.56 19.39 -25.57
N GLU A 5 10.12 18.58 -26.47
CA GLU A 5 9.38 17.66 -27.35
C GLU A 5 9.12 16.30 -26.70
N LEU A 6 9.79 15.98 -25.58
CA LEU A 6 9.55 14.75 -24.83
C LEU A 6 8.11 14.70 -24.31
N ASN A 7 7.55 13.50 -24.18
CA ASN A 7 6.25 13.30 -23.54
C ASN A 7 6.34 13.50 -22.01
N ASN A 8 5.20 13.59 -21.33
CA ASN A 8 5.19 13.86 -19.88
C ASN A 8 5.79 12.72 -19.05
N GLU A 9 5.75 11.49 -19.53
CA GLU A 9 6.31 10.32 -18.84
C GLU A 9 7.84 10.39 -18.82
N LEU A 10 8.47 10.68 -19.96
CA LEU A 10 9.91 10.87 -20.08
C LEU A 10 10.38 12.11 -19.31
N LEU A 11 9.60 13.20 -19.34
CA LEU A 11 9.88 14.38 -18.51
C LEU A 11 9.79 14.06 -17.01
N THR A 12 8.85 13.21 -16.60
CA THR A 12 8.72 12.75 -15.21
C THR A 12 9.93 11.89 -14.82
N ALA A 13 10.38 10.99 -15.69
CA ALA A 13 11.57 10.17 -15.47
C ALA A 13 12.83 11.04 -15.30
N VAL A 14 13.03 12.01 -16.21
CA VAL A 14 14.15 12.96 -16.12
C VAL A 14 14.08 13.77 -14.82
N ALA A 15 12.92 14.36 -14.52
CA ALA A 15 12.71 15.13 -13.29
C ALA A 15 12.95 14.28 -12.03
N GLY A 16 12.58 13.00 -12.06
CA GLY A 16 12.78 12.05 -10.96
C GLY A 16 14.25 11.74 -10.65
N HIS A 17 15.17 11.98 -11.59
CA HIS A 17 16.62 11.84 -11.39
C HIS A 17 17.31 13.13 -10.90
N LEU A 18 16.61 14.26 -10.89
CA LEU A 18 17.18 15.52 -10.44
C LEU A 18 17.20 15.57 -8.91
N ASN A 19 18.24 16.21 -8.36
CA ASN A 19 18.21 16.61 -6.95
C ASN A 19 17.21 17.78 -6.77
N LEU A 20 16.93 18.17 -5.53
CA LEU A 20 15.91 19.19 -5.23
C LEU A 20 16.23 20.56 -5.85
N ASP A 21 17.50 20.94 -5.90
CA ASP A 21 17.93 22.22 -6.45
C ASP A 21 17.75 22.24 -7.98
N ASP A 22 18.16 21.16 -8.65
CA ASP A 22 17.99 20.99 -10.09
C ASP A 22 16.51 20.85 -10.48
N LEU A 23 15.71 20.17 -9.66
CA LEU A 23 14.26 20.06 -9.87
C LEU A 23 13.57 21.42 -9.75
N LYS A 24 14.03 22.27 -8.82
CA LYS A 24 13.57 23.65 -8.69
C LYS A 24 13.92 24.45 -9.94
N SER A 25 15.16 24.37 -10.42
CA SER A 25 15.58 25.03 -11.66
C SER A 25 14.78 24.52 -12.88
N PHE A 26 14.57 23.21 -12.98
CA PHE A 26 13.74 22.59 -14.01
C PHE A 26 12.31 23.16 -14.02
N SER A 27 11.70 23.34 -12.84
CA SER A 27 10.35 23.89 -12.72
C SER A 27 10.20 25.33 -13.24
N GLN A 28 11.29 26.10 -13.28
CA GLN A 28 11.29 27.51 -13.67
C GLN A 28 11.45 27.74 -15.18
N VAL A 29 11.80 26.71 -15.95
CA VAL A 29 12.10 26.84 -17.39
C VAL A 29 10.84 27.17 -18.20
N CYS A 30 9.75 26.44 -17.98
CA CYS A 30 8.48 26.70 -18.67
C CYS A 30 7.29 26.12 -17.89
N HIS A 31 6.08 26.58 -18.22
CA HIS A 31 4.84 26.13 -17.57
C HIS A 31 4.68 24.60 -17.58
N ARG A 32 5.08 23.93 -18.67
CA ARG A 32 4.98 22.46 -18.76
C ARG A 32 5.90 21.76 -17.77
N PHE A 33 7.13 22.23 -17.61
CA PHE A 33 8.10 21.65 -16.67
C PHE A 33 7.69 21.94 -15.23
N MET A 34 7.13 23.13 -14.97
CA MET A 34 6.52 23.44 -13.68
C MET A 34 5.44 22.41 -13.30
N LEU A 35 4.51 22.11 -14.22
CA LEU A 35 3.46 21.10 -13.97
C LEU A 35 4.04 19.70 -13.72
N VAL A 36 5.06 19.30 -14.48
CA VAL A 36 5.74 18.02 -14.26
C VAL A 36 6.41 17.98 -12.88
N ALA A 37 7.21 19.00 -12.54
CA ALA A 37 7.95 19.07 -11.27
C ALA A 37 7.03 19.05 -10.03
N HIS A 38 5.81 19.58 -10.16
CA HIS A 38 4.83 19.59 -9.07
C HIS A 38 3.95 18.33 -9.02
N SER A 39 4.07 17.43 -10.00
CA SER A 39 3.31 16.17 -10.03
C SER A 39 3.79 15.21 -8.93
N ASP A 40 2.83 14.55 -8.28
CA ASP A 40 3.13 13.49 -7.28
C ASP A 40 3.90 12.31 -7.90
N ALA A 41 3.83 12.15 -9.25
CA ALA A 41 4.56 11.13 -9.98
C ALA A 41 6.08 11.33 -9.95
N VAL A 42 6.58 12.57 -9.91
CA VAL A 42 8.02 12.85 -9.82
C VAL A 42 8.56 12.35 -8.49
N TRP A 43 7.85 12.58 -7.39
CA TRP A 43 8.26 12.12 -6.06
C TRP A 43 8.27 10.61 -5.95
N LYS A 44 7.34 9.91 -6.60
CA LYS A 44 7.36 8.45 -6.73
C LYS A 44 8.65 7.99 -7.42
N GLU A 45 8.98 8.63 -8.53
CA GLU A 45 10.18 8.29 -9.32
C GLU A 45 11.46 8.57 -8.51
N SER A 46 11.56 9.72 -7.85
CA SER A 46 12.69 10.06 -6.98
C SER A 46 12.83 9.10 -5.79
N LEU A 47 11.72 8.68 -5.18
CA LEU A 47 11.71 7.68 -4.11
C LEU A 47 12.24 6.32 -4.59
N PHE A 48 11.87 5.91 -5.80
CA PHE A 48 12.37 4.69 -6.42
C PHE A 48 13.87 4.79 -6.72
N ASN A 49 14.30 5.87 -7.37
CA ASN A 49 15.69 6.06 -7.79
C ASN A 49 16.66 6.19 -6.60
N ASN A 50 16.27 6.93 -5.56
CA ASN A 50 17.16 7.21 -4.43
C ASN A 50 17.08 6.16 -3.32
N TYR A 51 15.92 5.51 -3.15
CA TYR A 51 15.65 4.65 -1.99
C TYR A 51 15.01 3.29 -2.33
N GLY A 52 14.77 2.99 -3.61
CA GLY A 52 14.13 1.73 -4.04
C GLY A 52 12.66 1.61 -3.60
N VAL A 53 12.01 2.71 -3.23
CA VAL A 53 10.65 2.72 -2.69
C VAL A 53 9.62 2.67 -3.84
N THR A 54 8.78 1.62 -3.85
CA THR A 54 7.79 1.36 -4.92
C THR A 54 6.33 1.42 -4.45
N TYR A 55 6.11 1.64 -3.16
CA TYR A 55 4.79 1.65 -2.53
C TYR A 55 4.67 2.84 -1.58
N LYS A 56 3.44 3.33 -1.34
CA LYS A 56 3.15 4.29 -0.27
C LYS A 56 1.82 3.94 0.40
N LEU A 57 1.63 4.40 1.62
CA LEU A 57 0.32 4.33 2.26
C LEU A 57 -0.66 5.26 1.52
N PRO A 58 -1.94 4.89 1.32
CA PRO A 58 -2.92 5.73 0.65
C PRO A 58 -3.18 7.08 1.28
N GLU A 59 -3.01 7.18 2.60
CA GLU A 59 -3.19 8.43 3.35
C GLU A 59 -1.99 9.37 3.23
N GLU A 60 -0.86 8.91 2.69
CA GLU A 60 0.36 9.73 2.50
C GLU A 60 0.50 10.09 1.02
N SER A 61 1.02 11.28 0.70
CA SER A 61 1.50 11.62 -0.65
C SER A 61 2.92 11.08 -0.90
N TRP A 62 3.32 10.90 -2.18
CA TRP A 62 4.69 10.51 -2.47
C TRP A 62 5.69 11.58 -2.02
N LYS A 63 5.30 12.85 -2.14
CA LYS A 63 6.09 13.99 -1.66
C LYS A 63 6.35 13.94 -0.15
N GLU A 64 5.30 13.72 0.67
CA GLU A 64 5.46 13.60 2.13
C GLU A 64 6.35 12.42 2.52
N MET A 65 6.21 11.29 1.82
CA MET A 65 7.07 10.13 2.05
C MET A 65 8.53 10.41 1.65
N TYR A 66 8.77 11.14 0.56
CA TYR A 66 10.10 11.56 0.14
C TYR A 66 10.76 12.50 1.17
N SER A 67 10.01 13.47 1.69
CA SER A 67 10.50 14.37 2.75
C SER A 67 10.93 13.59 3.99
N LYS A 68 10.07 12.69 4.50
CA LYS A 68 10.40 11.82 5.64
C LYS A 68 11.62 10.95 5.39
N LYS A 69 11.74 10.36 4.20
CA LYS A 69 12.89 9.54 3.82
C LYS A 69 14.19 10.31 3.68
N THR A 70 14.11 11.58 3.31
CA THR A 70 15.29 12.44 3.23
C THR A 70 15.76 12.87 4.62
N GLU A 71 14.83 13.10 5.55
CA GLU A 71 15.12 13.40 6.96
C GLU A 71 15.64 12.18 7.73
N ASP A 72 15.04 11.01 7.50
CA ASP A 72 15.49 9.73 8.03
C ASP A 72 15.52 8.66 6.92
N PRO A 73 16.70 8.42 6.30
CA PRO A 73 16.87 7.40 5.28
C PRO A 73 16.51 5.99 5.76
N HIS A 74 16.55 5.76 7.07
CA HIS A 74 16.24 4.48 7.70
C HIS A 74 14.76 4.35 8.12
N ASP A 75 13.91 5.36 7.88
CA ASP A 75 12.45 5.31 8.10
C ASP A 75 11.79 4.37 7.09
N ASN A 76 12.06 3.07 7.23
CA ASN A 76 11.60 1.99 6.38
C ASN A 76 10.21 1.53 6.84
N ARG A 77 9.20 2.39 6.77
CA ARG A 77 7.81 1.97 7.07
C ARG A 77 7.26 0.95 6.08
N ILE A 78 7.86 0.85 4.90
CA ILE A 78 7.58 -0.24 3.97
C ILE A 78 8.43 -1.42 4.41
N CYS A 79 7.78 -2.31 5.14
CA CYS A 79 8.35 -3.61 5.47
C CYS A 79 9.00 -4.24 4.22
N PRO A 80 10.22 -4.78 4.31
CA PRO A 80 10.89 -5.45 3.19
C PRO A 80 9.99 -6.49 2.51
N HIS A 81 9.18 -7.22 3.28
CA HIS A 81 8.23 -8.21 2.72
C HIS A 81 7.15 -7.59 1.80
N VAL A 82 6.80 -6.32 1.97
CA VAL A 82 5.90 -5.57 1.07
C VAL A 82 6.68 -5.00 -0.11
N GLY A 83 7.87 -4.46 0.12
CA GLY A 83 8.72 -3.87 -0.92
C GLY A 83 9.15 -4.86 -2.01
N HIS A 84 9.27 -6.15 -1.68
CA HIS A 84 9.59 -7.21 -2.64
C HIS A 84 8.37 -7.75 -3.41
N VAL A 85 7.15 -7.30 -3.09
CA VAL A 85 5.94 -7.75 -3.79
C VAL A 85 5.89 -7.09 -5.15
N THR A 86 6.10 -7.87 -6.20
CA THR A 86 6.02 -7.39 -7.59
C THR A 86 4.67 -7.74 -8.22
N GLY A 87 4.32 -7.07 -9.32
CA GLY A 87 3.15 -7.45 -10.13
C GLY A 87 3.19 -8.92 -10.59
N LYS A 88 4.38 -9.47 -10.88
CA LYS A 88 4.57 -10.90 -11.17
C LYS A 88 4.23 -11.79 -9.98
N SER A 89 4.57 -11.34 -8.77
CA SER A 89 4.26 -12.06 -7.52
C SER A 89 2.76 -12.08 -7.23
N LEU A 90 2.04 -11.04 -7.68
CA LEU A 90 0.60 -10.92 -7.53
C LEU A 90 -0.20 -11.49 -8.71
N ALA A 91 0.40 -11.64 -9.89
CA ALA A 91 -0.27 -12.06 -11.12
C ALA A 91 -1.11 -13.35 -10.98
N PRO A 92 -0.65 -14.42 -10.30
CA PRO A 92 -1.46 -15.62 -10.05
C PRO A 92 -2.72 -15.36 -9.23
N TYR A 93 -2.76 -14.23 -8.51
CA TYR A 93 -3.80 -13.85 -7.57
C TYR A 93 -4.79 -12.83 -8.16
N VAL A 94 -4.43 -12.15 -9.27
CA VAL A 94 -5.23 -11.11 -9.94
C VAL A 94 -6.54 -11.66 -10.51
N SER A 95 -6.55 -12.87 -11.08
CA SER A 95 -7.76 -13.46 -11.68
C SER A 95 -8.84 -13.77 -10.64
N ARG A 96 -8.44 -14.32 -9.48
CA ARG A 96 -9.34 -14.50 -8.33
C ARG A 96 -9.79 -13.15 -7.78
N TYR A 97 -8.91 -12.15 -7.77
CA TYR A 97 -9.25 -10.80 -7.35
C TYR A 97 -10.31 -10.14 -8.26
N GLN A 98 -10.21 -10.28 -9.58
CA GLN A 98 -11.22 -9.80 -10.53
C GLN A 98 -12.57 -10.52 -10.36
N GLN A 99 -12.56 -11.84 -10.16
CA GLN A 99 -13.78 -12.60 -9.86
C GLN A 99 -14.43 -12.11 -8.56
N ILE A 100 -13.63 -11.83 -7.54
CA ILE A 100 -14.08 -11.27 -6.27
C ILE A 100 -14.69 -9.88 -6.49
N LEU A 101 -13.98 -8.95 -7.15
CA LEU A 101 -14.46 -7.58 -7.43
C LEU A 101 -15.80 -7.59 -8.17
N ASN A 102 -15.97 -8.50 -9.14
CA ASN A 102 -17.20 -8.63 -9.92
C ASN A 102 -18.41 -9.14 -9.09
N TRP A 103 -18.18 -9.72 -7.90
CA TRP A 103 -19.22 -10.21 -6.98
C TRP A 103 -19.54 -9.22 -5.84
N LEU A 104 -18.75 -8.15 -5.69
CA LEU A 104 -18.80 -7.24 -4.54
C LEU A 104 -20.04 -6.33 -4.36
N PRO A 105 -21.03 -6.15 -5.29
CA PRO A 105 -22.06 -5.15 -5.01
C PRO A 105 -23.10 -5.54 -3.95
N LYS A 106 -23.29 -6.83 -3.60
CA LYS A 106 -24.45 -7.24 -2.79
C LYS A 106 -24.17 -7.99 -1.48
N ASN A 107 -23.04 -8.68 -1.32
CA ASN A 107 -22.73 -9.41 -0.08
C ASN A 107 -21.22 -9.55 0.13
N LEU A 108 -20.59 -8.58 0.83
CA LEU A 108 -19.16 -8.65 1.17
C LEU A 108 -18.92 -9.52 2.39
N ASN A 109 -19.28 -10.79 2.31
CA ASN A 109 -19.21 -11.67 3.46
C ASN A 109 -17.79 -12.20 3.68
N CYS A 110 -17.33 -12.17 4.92
CA CYS A 110 -16.10 -12.83 5.32
C CYS A 110 -16.20 -14.34 5.04
N GLY A 111 -15.28 -14.91 4.26
CA GLY A 111 -15.26 -16.35 3.96
C GLY A 111 -14.90 -17.24 5.16
N THR A 112 -14.83 -16.69 6.38
CA THR A 112 -14.55 -17.42 7.63
C THR A 112 -15.72 -17.33 8.60
N CYS A 113 -16.21 -16.13 8.90
CA CYS A 113 -17.28 -15.93 9.88
C CYS A 113 -18.62 -15.54 9.25
N GLY A 114 -18.70 -15.37 7.92
CA GLY A 114 -19.92 -14.98 7.22
C GLY A 114 -20.37 -13.54 7.43
N SER A 115 -19.68 -12.74 8.26
CA SER A 115 -20.05 -11.36 8.54
C SER A 115 -20.01 -10.51 7.27
N ASN A 116 -21.07 -9.73 7.02
CA ASN A 116 -21.08 -8.75 5.94
C ASN A 116 -20.13 -7.59 6.28
N GLN A 117 -19.29 -7.21 5.32
CA GLN A 117 -18.26 -6.18 5.42
C GLN A 117 -18.42 -5.14 4.31
N ALA A 118 -19.65 -4.88 3.86
CA ALA A 118 -19.94 -3.93 2.79
C ALA A 118 -19.34 -2.54 3.07
N GLU A 119 -19.47 -2.05 4.30
CA GLU A 119 -18.95 -0.74 4.72
C GLU A 119 -17.45 -0.77 5.09
N GLN A 120 -17.00 -1.85 5.72
CA GLN A 120 -15.66 -1.95 6.30
C GLN A 120 -14.60 -2.46 5.32
N GLY A 121 -15.05 -3.13 4.25
CA GLY A 121 -14.21 -3.79 3.25
C GLY A 121 -13.70 -5.16 3.69
N LEU A 122 -13.40 -6.00 2.70
CA LEU A 122 -12.76 -7.29 2.93
C LEU A 122 -11.24 -7.16 2.86
N CYS A 123 -10.57 -8.10 3.51
CA CYS A 123 -9.14 -8.29 3.45
C CYS A 123 -8.84 -9.56 2.65
N LEU A 124 -7.97 -9.46 1.66
CA LEU A 124 -7.38 -10.60 0.99
C LEU A 124 -6.10 -10.99 1.73
N TYR A 125 -6.12 -12.12 2.42
CA TYR A 125 -4.94 -12.68 3.08
C TYR A 125 -4.19 -13.57 2.10
N ILE A 126 -2.90 -13.34 1.92
CA ILE A 126 -2.02 -14.08 1.00
C ILE A 126 -0.85 -14.68 1.80
N TRP A 127 -0.71 -16.01 1.76
CA TRP A 127 0.42 -16.74 2.36
C TRP A 127 0.66 -18.06 1.62
N GLN A 128 1.88 -18.29 1.10
CA GLN A 128 2.28 -19.53 0.41
C GLN A 128 1.23 -20.07 -0.59
N GLY A 129 0.69 -19.20 -1.44
CA GLY A 129 -0.35 -19.56 -2.42
C GLY A 129 -1.76 -19.76 -1.85
N ASN A 130 -1.95 -19.68 -0.53
CA ASN A 130 -3.26 -19.65 0.11
C ASN A 130 -3.80 -18.22 0.12
N ILE A 131 -4.92 -18.03 -0.58
CA ILE A 131 -5.59 -16.75 -0.72
C ILE A 131 -6.99 -16.88 -0.14
N ARG A 132 -7.30 -16.10 0.89
CA ARG A 132 -8.65 -16.10 1.48
C ARG A 132 -9.17 -14.69 1.71
N LEU A 133 -10.43 -14.49 1.37
CA LEU A 133 -11.19 -13.32 1.81
C LEU A 133 -11.60 -13.49 3.27
N ARG A 134 -11.21 -12.53 4.08
CA ARG A 134 -11.50 -12.49 5.51
C ARG A 134 -11.87 -11.06 5.89
N CYS A 135 -12.73 -10.88 6.89
CA CYS A 135 -12.77 -9.61 7.60
C CYS A 135 -11.44 -9.40 8.32
N ARG A 136 -11.15 -8.15 8.69
CA ARG A 136 -9.92 -7.77 9.40
C ARG A 136 -9.66 -8.67 10.61
N ASP A 137 -10.68 -8.92 11.42
CA ASP A 137 -10.53 -9.63 12.68
C ASP A 137 -10.27 -11.13 12.46
N CYS A 138 -10.89 -11.75 11.46
CA CYS A 138 -10.59 -13.14 11.09
C CYS A 138 -9.20 -13.29 10.49
N ALA A 139 -8.73 -12.31 9.71
CA ALA A 139 -7.36 -12.30 9.21
C ALA A 139 -6.35 -12.17 10.35
N TYR A 140 -6.64 -11.31 11.33
CA TYR A 140 -5.81 -11.13 12.52
C TYR A 140 -5.74 -12.41 13.36
N ARG A 141 -6.88 -13.00 13.71
CA ARG A 141 -6.94 -14.27 14.48
C ARG A 141 -6.18 -15.40 13.78
N PHE A 142 -6.30 -15.49 12.45
CA PHE A 142 -5.57 -16.50 11.68
C PHE A 142 -4.05 -16.30 11.75
N HIS A 143 -3.58 -15.05 11.70
CA HIS A 143 -2.16 -14.76 11.82
C HIS A 143 -1.64 -14.99 13.25
N THR A 144 -2.38 -14.58 14.28
CA THR A 144 -1.95 -14.79 15.68
C THR A 144 -1.96 -16.26 16.08
N ALA A 145 -2.84 -17.08 15.49
CA ALA A 145 -2.87 -18.53 15.74
C ALA A 145 -1.69 -19.28 15.12
N ALA A 146 -0.91 -18.65 14.23
CA ALA A 146 0.21 -19.27 13.55
C ALA A 146 1.34 -18.24 13.37
N PRO A 147 2.10 -17.92 14.43
CA PRO A 147 3.05 -16.81 14.46
C PRO A 147 4.17 -16.93 13.41
N ASP A 148 4.50 -18.16 13.00
CA ASP A 148 5.51 -18.44 11.97
C ASP A 148 4.99 -18.23 10.54
N ARG A 149 3.70 -17.88 10.36
CA ARG A 149 3.09 -17.63 9.05
C ARG A 149 3.17 -16.15 8.68
N HIS A 150 4.15 -15.84 7.85
CA HIS A 150 4.36 -14.50 7.30
C HIS A 150 3.45 -14.23 6.09
N GLY A 151 2.35 -13.52 6.31
CA GLY A 151 1.38 -13.20 5.26
C GLY A 151 1.34 -11.72 4.88
N ILE A 152 0.84 -11.46 3.68
CA ILE A 152 0.47 -10.11 3.22
C ILE A 152 -1.06 -10.00 3.29
N LEU A 153 -1.54 -8.88 3.82
CA LEU A 153 -2.94 -8.49 3.81
C LEU A 153 -3.15 -7.39 2.78
N PHE A 154 -4.09 -7.60 1.87
CA PHE A 154 -4.55 -6.57 0.96
C PHE A 154 -5.96 -6.12 1.34
N ARG A 155 -6.16 -4.86 1.76
CA ARG A 155 -7.49 -4.31 1.99
C ARG A 155 -8.09 -3.91 0.65
N THR A 156 -9.16 -4.59 0.25
CA THR A 156 -9.68 -4.51 -1.12
C THR A 156 -10.35 -3.17 -1.43
N ASN A 157 -10.96 -2.53 -0.43
CA ASN A 157 -11.68 -1.26 -0.57
C ASN A 157 -10.76 -0.04 -0.71
N VAL A 158 -9.60 -0.07 -0.07
CA VAL A 158 -8.63 1.05 -0.03
C VAL A 158 -7.31 0.72 -0.75
N LEU A 159 -7.23 -0.46 -1.35
CA LEU A 159 -6.07 -0.98 -2.08
C LEU A 159 -4.76 -0.91 -1.28
N GLN A 160 -4.83 -1.18 0.02
CA GLN A 160 -3.70 -1.13 0.95
C GLN A 160 -3.05 -2.49 1.16
N MET A 161 -1.72 -2.55 1.12
CA MET A 161 -0.93 -3.72 1.48
C MET A 161 -0.31 -3.58 2.87
N PHE A 162 -0.43 -4.62 3.68
CA PHE A 162 0.21 -4.73 4.99
C PHE A 162 0.95 -6.06 5.10
N CYS A 163 2.20 -6.03 5.55
CA CYS A 163 2.87 -7.25 6.01
C CYS A 163 2.53 -7.49 7.47
N PHE A 164 1.96 -8.64 7.78
CA PHE A 164 1.63 -9.02 9.15
C PHE A 164 2.86 -9.15 10.06
N THR A 165 4.00 -9.54 9.51
CA THR A 165 5.27 -9.74 10.24
C THR A 165 5.83 -8.42 10.78
N CYS A 166 5.96 -7.42 9.91
CA CYS A 166 6.56 -6.14 10.27
C CYS A 166 5.54 -5.16 10.86
N SER A 167 4.35 -5.13 10.26
CA SER A 167 3.23 -4.32 10.72
C SER A 167 2.37 -5.21 11.58
N ARG A 168 2.83 -5.53 12.80
CA ARG A 168 1.91 -6.06 13.83
C ARG A 168 0.74 -5.10 13.86
N LEU A 169 -0.43 -5.52 13.38
CA LEU A 169 -1.68 -4.74 13.36
C LEU A 169 -2.20 -4.39 14.78
N GLY A 170 -1.33 -4.37 15.79
CA GLY A 170 -1.62 -4.47 17.20
C GLY A 170 -1.14 -3.30 18.06
N LYS A 171 -1.12 -2.05 17.56
CA LYS A 171 -1.03 -0.87 18.44
C LYS A 171 -2.06 0.23 18.20
N HIS A 172 -2.62 0.37 17.00
CA HIS A 172 -3.66 1.38 16.71
C HIS A 172 -5.08 0.82 16.52
N ALA A 173 -5.26 -0.50 16.58
CA ALA A 173 -6.56 -1.15 16.48
C ALA A 173 -6.92 -1.89 17.78
N ALA A 174 -6.66 -1.27 18.94
CA ALA A 174 -7.27 -1.70 20.18
C ALA A 174 -8.80 -1.50 20.07
N ILE A 175 -9.49 -2.53 19.58
CA ILE A 175 -10.92 -2.67 19.84
C ILE A 175 -11.02 -2.86 21.36
N PRO A 176 -11.73 -1.99 22.11
CA PRO A 176 -12.00 -2.28 23.51
C PRO A 176 -12.84 -3.55 23.54
N VAL A 177 -12.22 -4.67 23.91
CA VAL A 177 -12.96 -5.86 24.31
C VAL A 177 -13.65 -5.47 25.61
N LYS A 178 -14.92 -5.04 25.52
CA LYS A 178 -15.79 -5.01 26.68
C LYS A 178 -15.91 -6.45 27.15
N HIS A 179 -15.13 -6.82 28.16
CA HIS A 179 -15.45 -7.96 29.00
C HIS A 179 -16.77 -7.65 29.70
N THR A 180 -17.89 -8.02 29.08
CA THR A 180 -19.10 -8.31 29.85
C THR A 180 -18.83 -9.62 30.58
N MET A 181 -18.25 -9.51 31.77
CA MET A 181 -18.38 -10.56 32.78
C MET A 181 -19.87 -10.67 33.09
N SER A 182 -20.49 -11.72 32.57
CA SER A 182 -21.72 -12.25 33.12
C SER A 182 -21.38 -12.83 34.48
N THR A 183 -21.57 -12.04 35.54
CA THR A 183 -21.77 -12.59 36.88
C THR A 183 -23.14 -13.27 36.88
N ARG A 184 -23.14 -14.58 36.66
CA ARG A 184 -24.15 -15.48 37.22
C ARG A 184 -23.66 -15.91 38.60
N CYS A 185 -24.25 -15.32 39.62
CA CYS A 185 -24.65 -15.97 40.87
C CYS A 185 -26.05 -15.44 41.18
#